data_AF-A0A0H3LR65-F1
#
_entry.id   AF-A0A0H3LR65-F1
#
_cell.length_a   1.000
_cell.length_b   1.000
_cell.length_c   1.000
_cell.angle_alpha   90.00
_cell.angle_beta   90.00
_cell.angle_gamma   90.00
#
_symmetry.space_group_name_H-M   'P 1'
#
loop_
_entity.id
_entity.type
_entity.pdbx_description
1 polymer ?
#
loop_
_entity_poly.entity_id
_entity_poly.type
_entity_poly.pdbx_seq_one_letter_code
_entity_poly.pdbx_strand_id
1 'polypeptide(L)'
;MANDWIKMRTDLYRDPRICVMADILMNEDGELARYVNQHCQRHMSVTRNVMRNVTVGALVSVWGVMRLRGKAEGTDLVCRAVTTSVLDDIADLPGMGAAMEAVGWVVSTAEGLVFPRFFEDHNVDPDASPKSKSAARQQRYRERQKLESDVTRNVTRNVTRDAKVTPREEKSREEKDNPQSPLPGAEGWRLPDWIPADPWRQFEEMRRKKKKPMTDAARKLAVTKLDALRAAGHDVATMMDQSILHAWDTFYPPKADAALQGALGSDQPWTGAV
;
A
#
# COMPACT_ATOMS: atom_id res chain seq x y z
N MET A 1 10.75 3.44 1.27
CA MET A 1 10.34 4.77 1.77
C MET A 1 8.83 4.96 1.59
N ALA A 2 7.98 4.08 2.17
CA ALA A 2 6.52 4.14 1.93
C ALA A 2 5.65 3.43 2.99
N ASN A 3 6.00 3.48 4.28
CA ASN A 3 5.22 2.80 5.34
C ASN A 3 4.62 3.73 6.42
N ASP A 4 4.63 5.05 6.18
CA ASP A 4 4.29 6.06 7.20
C ASP A 4 2.86 6.60 7.16
N TRP A 5 2.00 6.10 6.28
CA TRP A 5 0.62 6.57 6.22
C TRP A 5 -0.27 5.71 7.12
N ILE A 6 -0.90 6.36 8.11
CA ILE A 6 -1.97 5.76 8.91
C ILE A 6 -3.22 5.72 8.03
N LYS A 7 -3.72 4.53 7.74
CA LYS A 7 -4.97 4.36 6.99
C LYS A 7 -6.16 4.54 7.94
N MET A 8 -6.74 5.74 7.93
CA MET A 8 -7.91 6.09 8.73
C MET A 8 -9.20 5.54 8.12
N ARG A 9 -10.16 5.16 8.98
CA ARG A 9 -11.51 4.82 8.54
C ARG A 9 -12.23 6.09 8.08
N THR A 10 -12.90 6.04 6.93
CA THR A 10 -13.62 7.19 6.35
C THR A 10 -14.86 7.58 7.15
N ASP A 11 -15.35 6.70 8.02
CA ASP A 11 -16.50 6.90 8.89
C ASP A 11 -16.13 7.23 10.34
N LEU A 12 -14.84 7.42 10.66
CA LEU A 12 -14.40 7.65 12.04
C LEU A 12 -15.11 8.84 12.70
N TYR A 13 -15.38 9.92 11.97
CA TYR A 13 -16.13 11.07 12.48
C TYR A 13 -17.55 10.72 12.97
N ARG A 14 -18.12 9.60 12.51
CA ARG A 14 -19.43 9.07 12.92
C ARG A 14 -19.33 7.96 13.95
N ASP A 15 -18.13 7.61 14.40
CA ASP A 15 -17.94 6.60 15.44
C ASP A 15 -18.60 7.07 16.76
N PRO A 16 -19.44 6.24 17.40
CA PRO A 16 -20.06 6.59 18.68
C PRO A 16 -19.05 7.01 19.74
N ARG A 17 -17.83 6.43 19.75
CA ARG A 17 -16.77 6.81 20.69
C ARG A 17 -16.27 8.23 20.44
N ILE A 18 -16.13 8.64 19.19
CA ILE A 18 -15.80 10.04 18.85
C ILE A 18 -16.90 10.99 19.31
N CYS A 19 -18.16 10.59 19.15
CA CYS A 19 -19.28 11.39 19.64
C CYS A 19 -19.22 11.59 21.15
N VAL A 20 -18.93 10.53 21.91
CA VAL A 20 -18.79 10.57 23.38
C VAL A 20 -17.57 11.40 23.79
N MET A 21 -16.42 11.22 23.15
CA MET A 21 -15.23 12.02 23.43
C MET A 21 -15.47 13.51 23.20
N ALA A 22 -16.14 13.87 22.09
CA ALA A 22 -16.50 15.26 21.81
C ALA A 22 -17.43 15.84 22.91
N ASP A 23 -18.38 15.05 23.41
CA ASP A 23 -19.26 15.48 24.51
C ASP A 23 -18.48 15.67 25.83
N ILE A 24 -17.50 14.81 26.12
CA ILE A 24 -16.61 14.94 27.29
C ILE A 24 -15.77 16.22 27.18
N LEU A 25 -15.17 16.47 26.02
CA LEU A 25 -14.34 17.65 25.78
C LEU A 25 -15.14 18.96 25.82
N MET A 26 -16.43 18.92 25.49
CA MET A 26 -17.34 20.06 25.56
C MET A 26 -17.87 20.37 26.96
N ASN A 27 -17.57 19.55 27.96
CA ASN A 27 -18.04 19.78 29.32
C ASN A 27 -17.53 21.15 29.83
N GLU A 28 -18.45 21.99 30.32
CA GLU A 28 -18.18 23.33 30.84
C GLU A 28 -17.26 23.31 32.08
N ASP A 29 -17.34 22.22 32.86
CA ASP A 29 -16.47 21.92 33.99
C ASP A 29 -15.28 21.03 33.59
N GLY A 30 -15.07 20.83 32.29
CA GLY A 30 -13.97 20.07 31.73
C GLY A 30 -12.66 20.84 31.74
N GLU A 31 -11.57 20.12 31.50
CA GLU A 31 -10.22 20.69 31.46
C GLU A 31 -10.06 21.69 30.31
N LEU A 32 -10.58 21.36 29.12
CA LEU A 32 -10.57 22.26 27.96
C LEU A 32 -11.30 23.57 28.23
N ALA A 33 -12.50 23.50 28.82
CA ALA A 33 -13.27 24.69 29.16
C ALA A 33 -12.55 25.56 30.20
N ARG A 34 -11.97 24.95 31.24
CA ARG A 34 -11.14 25.67 32.23
C ARG A 34 -9.92 26.33 31.57
N TYR A 35 -9.23 25.61 30.69
CA TYR A 35 -8.07 26.13 29.96
C TYR A 35 -8.45 27.37 29.13
N VAL A 36 -9.52 27.29 28.33
CA VAL A 36 -10.01 28.41 27.50
C VAL A 36 -10.45 29.60 28.37
N ASN A 37 -11.19 29.35 29.45
CA ASN A 37 -11.63 30.40 30.37
C ASN A 37 -10.42 31.14 31.00
N GLN A 38 -9.40 30.40 31.44
CA GLN A 38 -8.22 30.97 32.10
C GLN A 38 -7.30 31.71 31.11
N HIS A 39 -7.01 31.12 29.96
CA HIS A 39 -6.00 31.64 29.02
C HIS A 39 -6.57 32.59 27.98
N CYS A 40 -7.83 32.43 27.60
CA CYS A 40 -8.48 33.25 26.57
C CYS A 40 -9.51 34.24 27.14
N GLN A 41 -9.81 34.17 28.44
CA GLN A 41 -10.79 35.04 29.12
C GLN A 41 -12.16 35.05 28.42
N ARG A 42 -12.56 33.90 27.88
CA ARG A 42 -13.83 33.70 27.15
C ARG A 42 -14.39 32.32 27.46
N HIS A 43 -15.71 32.21 27.43
CA HIS A 43 -16.38 30.92 27.47
C HIS A 43 -16.17 30.15 26.16
N MET A 44 -15.92 28.85 26.28
CA MET A 44 -15.82 27.97 25.11
C MET A 44 -17.21 27.82 24.46
N SER A 45 -17.36 28.36 23.25
CA SER A 45 -18.59 28.27 22.45
C SER A 45 -18.30 27.52 21.15
N VAL A 46 -18.36 26.18 21.19
CA VAL A 46 -18.09 25.31 20.03
C VAL A 46 -19.28 24.39 19.81
N THR A 47 -19.69 24.20 18.56
CA THR A 47 -20.77 23.25 18.25
C THR A 47 -20.25 21.82 18.31
N ARG A 48 -21.14 20.87 18.61
CA ARG A 48 -20.80 19.44 18.67
C ARG A 48 -20.14 18.91 17.40
N ASN A 49 -20.58 19.38 16.23
CA ASN A 49 -19.99 18.96 14.95
C ASN A 49 -18.56 19.49 14.76
N VAL A 50 -18.29 20.72 15.21
CA VAL A 50 -16.93 21.25 15.19
C VAL A 50 -16.04 20.46 16.15
N MET A 51 -16.51 20.21 17.39
CA MET A 51 -15.72 19.45 18.35
C MET A 51 -15.40 18.04 17.85
N ARG A 52 -16.35 17.33 17.24
CA ARG A 52 -16.08 16.00 16.65
C ARG A 52 -14.97 16.02 15.60
N ASN A 53 -14.91 17.05 14.75
CA ASN A 53 -13.83 17.17 13.75
C ASN A 53 -12.50 17.44 14.44
N VAL A 54 -12.49 18.29 15.47
CA VAL A 54 -11.31 18.55 16.31
C VAL A 54 -10.83 17.26 16.99
N THR A 55 -11.73 16.48 17.58
CA THR A 55 -11.41 15.19 18.21
C THR A 55 -10.80 14.21 17.21
N VAL A 56 -11.32 14.12 15.99
CA VAL A 56 -10.72 13.26 14.94
C VAL A 56 -9.32 13.74 14.56
N GLY A 57 -9.11 15.04 14.39
CA GLY A 57 -7.79 15.62 14.10
C GLY A 57 -6.77 15.33 15.20
N ALA A 58 -7.15 15.61 16.45
CA ALA A 58 -6.35 15.32 17.64
C ALA A 58 -5.98 13.83 17.74
N LEU A 59 -6.94 12.93 17.46
CA LEU A 59 -6.72 11.49 17.50
C LEU A 59 -5.69 11.02 16.47
N VAL A 60 -5.71 11.59 15.26
CA VAL A 60 -4.73 11.28 14.22
C VAL A 60 -3.33 11.65 14.67
N SER A 61 -3.15 12.83 15.29
CA SER A 61 -1.86 13.26 15.84
C SER A 61 -1.36 12.28 16.91
N VAL A 62 -2.23 11.93 17.87
CA VAL A 62 -1.90 10.99 18.94
C VAL A 62 -1.52 9.61 18.38
N TRP A 63 -2.33 9.04 17.49
CA TRP A 63 -2.04 7.74 16.88
C TRP A 63 -0.77 7.76 16.02
N GLY A 64 -0.53 8.86 15.30
CA GLY A 64 0.70 9.12 14.54
C GLY A 64 1.94 8.98 15.41
N VAL A 65 2.00 9.76 16.48
CA VAL A 65 3.14 9.79 17.39
C VAL A 65 3.25 8.48 18.17
N MET A 66 2.16 7.99 18.74
CA MET A 66 2.19 6.79 19.59
C MET A 66 2.59 5.55 18.81
N ARG A 67 2.17 5.40 17.56
CA ARG A 67 2.60 4.27 16.71
C ARG A 67 4.11 4.25 16.48
N LEU A 68 4.75 5.41 16.38
CA LEU A 68 6.20 5.53 16.17
C LEU A 68 7.00 5.32 17.47
N ARG A 69 6.42 5.64 18.62
CA ARG A 69 7.11 5.62 19.92
C ARG A 69 6.80 4.40 20.77
N GLY A 70 5.63 3.81 20.60
CA GLY A 70 5.16 2.64 21.33
C GLY A 70 5.70 1.33 20.77
N LYS A 71 5.60 0.28 21.59
CA LYS A 71 5.96 -1.09 21.21
C LYS A 71 4.69 -1.91 20.97
N ALA A 72 4.71 -2.74 19.94
CA ALA A 72 3.64 -3.70 19.71
C ALA A 72 3.79 -4.89 20.67
N GLU A 73 2.79 -5.12 21.52
CA GLU A 73 2.69 -6.30 22.37
C GLU A 73 1.40 -7.03 21.99
N GLY A 74 1.52 -8.09 21.17
CA GLY A 74 0.36 -8.76 20.59
C GLY A 74 -0.41 -7.84 19.64
N THR A 75 -1.65 -7.54 20.00
CA THR A 75 -2.56 -6.68 19.23
C THR A 75 -2.65 -5.26 19.80
N ASP A 76 -1.98 -5.02 20.92
CA ASP A 76 -1.97 -3.76 21.65
C ASP A 76 -0.71 -2.97 21.34
N LEU A 77 -0.81 -1.64 21.49
CA LEU A 77 0.32 -0.73 21.47
C LEU A 77 0.60 -0.26 22.90
N VAL A 78 1.81 -0.51 23.38
CA VAL A 78 2.23 -0.20 24.76
C VAL A 78 3.28 0.91 24.76
N CYS A 79 3.01 1.98 25.50
CA CYS A 79 3.88 3.14 25.67
C CYS A 79 4.28 3.27 27.15
N ARG A 80 5.53 2.93 27.47
CA ARG A 80 6.05 2.97 28.84
C ARG A 80 6.41 4.40 29.27
N ALA A 81 6.22 4.71 30.55
CA ALA A 81 6.52 6.03 31.15
C ALA A 81 5.78 7.21 30.48
N VAL A 82 4.58 6.95 29.94
CA VAL A 82 3.69 7.95 29.36
C VAL A 82 2.44 8.05 30.22
N THR A 83 1.94 9.26 30.44
CA THR A 83 0.67 9.54 31.13
C THR A 83 -0.36 10.08 30.15
N THR A 84 -1.64 10.10 30.53
CA THR A 84 -2.72 10.65 29.71
C THR A 84 -2.50 12.13 29.36
N SER A 85 -1.86 12.91 30.24
CA SER A 85 -1.51 14.31 29.97
C SER A 85 -0.55 14.48 28.78
N VAL A 86 0.34 13.51 28.52
CA VAL A 86 1.22 13.55 27.33
C VAL A 86 0.40 13.41 26.04
N LEU A 87 -0.76 12.75 26.10
CA LEU A 87 -1.66 12.68 24.95
C LEU A 87 -2.28 14.05 24.65
N ASP A 88 -2.56 14.84 25.69
CA ASP A 88 -3.08 16.20 25.53
C ASP A 88 -2.03 17.10 24.87
N ASP A 89 -0.77 17.00 25.31
CA ASP A 89 0.37 17.73 24.73
C ASP A 89 0.58 17.36 23.26
N ILE A 90 0.44 16.08 22.90
CA ILE A 90 0.58 15.63 21.49
C ILE A 90 -0.60 16.09 20.63
N ALA A 91 -1.78 16.15 21.22
CA ALA A 91 -3.01 16.55 20.55
C ALA A 91 -3.16 18.08 20.45
N ASP A 92 -2.35 18.85 21.19
CA ASP A 92 -2.60 20.26 21.50
C ASP A 92 -4.04 20.51 21.97
N LEU A 93 -4.59 19.57 22.77
CA LEU A 93 -5.99 19.55 23.18
C LEU A 93 -6.13 19.05 24.63
N PRO A 94 -6.27 19.95 25.61
CA PRO A 94 -6.45 19.59 27.01
C PRO A 94 -7.65 18.66 27.24
N GLY A 95 -7.47 17.60 28.04
CA GLY A 95 -8.50 16.61 28.37
C GLY A 95 -8.71 15.53 27.30
N MET A 96 -7.92 15.52 26.22
CA MET A 96 -8.01 14.52 25.15
C MET A 96 -7.68 13.11 25.65
N GLY A 97 -6.61 12.95 26.43
CA GLY A 97 -6.17 11.68 27.00
C GLY A 97 -7.22 11.11 27.97
N ALA A 98 -7.80 11.95 28.82
CA ALA A 98 -8.92 11.55 29.67
C ALA A 98 -10.14 11.12 28.86
N ALA A 99 -10.47 11.83 27.77
CA ALA A 99 -11.53 11.44 26.86
C ALA A 99 -11.25 10.10 26.16
N MET A 100 -10.00 9.86 25.73
CA MET A 100 -9.58 8.58 25.12
C MET A 100 -9.68 7.42 26.10
N GLU A 101 -9.32 7.65 27.37
CA GLU A 101 -9.44 6.67 28.45
C GLU A 101 -10.91 6.35 28.74
N ALA A 102 -11.77 7.36 28.80
CA ALA A 102 -13.20 7.18 29.05
C ALA A 102 -13.92 6.31 28.00
N VAL A 103 -13.45 6.32 26.75
CA VAL A 103 -14.01 5.47 25.68
C VAL A 103 -13.27 4.15 25.48
N GLY A 104 -12.29 3.85 26.35
CA GLY A 104 -11.52 2.61 26.33
C GLY A 104 -10.55 2.49 25.15
N TRP A 105 -10.13 3.61 24.56
CA TRP A 105 -9.06 3.62 23.55
C TRP A 105 -7.67 3.73 24.15
N VAL A 106 -7.59 4.14 25.42
CA VAL A 106 -6.39 4.15 26.23
C VAL A 106 -6.71 3.54 27.58
N VAL A 107 -5.78 2.77 28.12
CA VAL A 107 -5.84 2.25 29.48
C VAL A 107 -4.56 2.68 30.18
N SER A 108 -4.70 3.43 31.28
CA SER A 108 -3.59 3.78 32.14
C SER A 108 -3.19 2.58 32.99
N THR A 109 -1.90 2.27 33.01
CA THR A 109 -1.30 1.20 33.82
C THR A 109 -0.20 1.79 34.69
N ALA A 110 0.29 1.01 35.67
CA ALA A 110 1.41 1.44 36.51
C ALA A 110 2.70 1.71 35.70
N GLU A 111 2.86 1.09 34.54
CA GLU A 111 4.07 1.18 33.71
C GLU A 111 3.96 2.23 32.58
N GLY A 112 2.76 2.77 32.32
CA GLY A 112 2.49 3.72 31.24
C GLY A 112 1.09 3.52 30.63
N LEU A 113 0.96 3.74 29.33
CA LEU A 113 -0.31 3.64 28.60
C LEU A 113 -0.36 2.41 27.69
N VAL A 114 -1.53 1.80 27.63
CA VAL A 114 -1.86 0.73 26.68
C VAL A 114 -2.98 1.20 25.77
N PHE A 115 -2.80 1.04 24.47
CA PHE A 115 -3.84 1.24 23.46
C PHE A 115 -4.33 -0.15 23.03
N PRO A 116 -5.47 -0.62 23.57
CA PRO A 116 -5.96 -1.97 23.32
C PRO A 116 -6.40 -2.14 21.88
N ARG A 117 -6.07 -3.29 21.28
CA ARG A 117 -6.42 -3.69 19.91
C ARG A 117 -6.00 -2.66 18.85
N PHE A 118 -4.95 -1.89 19.12
CA PHE A 118 -4.40 -0.87 18.23
C PHE A 118 -3.94 -1.44 16.87
N PHE A 119 -3.68 -2.74 16.77
CA PHE A 119 -3.29 -3.38 15.50
C PHE A 119 -4.37 -4.31 14.91
N GLU A 120 -5.53 -4.44 15.56
CA GLU A 120 -6.66 -5.26 15.08
C GLU A 120 -7.84 -4.42 14.62
N ASP A 121 -8.28 -3.46 15.43
CA ASP A 121 -9.53 -2.74 15.22
C ASP A 121 -9.33 -1.50 14.34
N HIS A 122 -8.23 -0.79 14.55
CA HIS A 122 -7.99 0.55 14.01
C HIS A 122 -6.55 0.59 13.51
N ASN A 123 -6.28 0.98 12.26
CA ASN A 123 -4.93 1.10 11.66
C ASN A 123 -4.30 -0.17 11.05
N VAL A 124 -5.10 -1.16 10.61
CA VAL A 124 -4.58 -2.29 9.83
C VAL A 124 -4.21 -1.88 8.40
N ASP A 125 -2.99 -2.20 7.97
CA ASP A 125 -2.57 -2.12 6.57
C ASP A 125 -3.35 -3.17 5.75
N PRO A 126 -4.20 -2.76 4.78
CA PRO A 126 -4.89 -3.71 3.92
C PRO A 126 -3.93 -4.55 3.06
N ASP A 127 -2.66 -4.15 2.92
CA ASP A 127 -1.56 -4.86 2.26
C ASP A 127 -0.70 -5.74 3.20
N ALA A 128 -0.94 -5.72 4.52
CA ALA A 128 -0.40 -6.75 5.42
C ALA A 128 -1.16 -8.08 5.28
N SER A 129 -2.45 -8.01 4.92
CA SER A 129 -3.34 -9.16 4.70
C SER A 129 -3.16 -9.94 3.39
N PRO A 130 -2.74 -9.40 2.23
CA PRO A 130 -2.61 -10.13 0.97
C PRO A 130 -1.35 -10.99 0.93
N LYS A 131 -0.24 -10.57 1.57
CA LYS A 131 1.00 -11.37 1.62
C LYS A 131 0.87 -12.59 2.53
N SER A 132 0.22 -12.45 3.69
CA SER A 132 -0.08 -13.60 4.56
C SER A 132 -1.10 -14.54 3.93
N LYS A 133 -2.13 -14.00 3.24
CA LYS A 133 -3.12 -14.80 2.51
C LYS A 133 -2.59 -15.44 1.22
N SER A 134 -1.61 -14.83 0.54
CA SER A 134 -0.97 -15.42 -0.65
C SER A 134 0.02 -16.50 -0.25
N ALA A 135 0.83 -16.27 0.78
CA ALA A 135 1.74 -17.26 1.35
C ALA A 135 0.97 -18.49 1.89
N ALA A 136 -0.11 -18.27 2.64
CA ALA A 136 -0.98 -19.36 3.11
C ALA A 136 -1.65 -20.12 1.95
N ARG A 137 -2.06 -19.43 0.87
CA ARG A 137 -2.57 -20.10 -0.35
C ARG A 137 -1.52 -20.93 -1.05
N GLN A 138 -0.29 -20.44 -1.17
CA GLN A 138 0.83 -21.17 -1.77
C GLN A 138 1.26 -22.37 -0.91
N GLN A 139 1.25 -22.24 0.41
CA GLN A 139 1.50 -23.36 1.33
C GLN A 139 0.44 -24.45 1.17
N ARG A 140 -0.85 -24.10 1.20
CA ARG A 140 -1.95 -25.07 0.98
C ARG A 140 -1.89 -25.73 -0.40
N TYR A 141 -1.43 -25.00 -1.43
CA TYR A 141 -1.21 -25.57 -2.76
C TYR A 141 -0.04 -26.56 -2.77
N ARG A 142 1.08 -26.22 -2.14
CA ARG A 142 2.25 -27.12 -2.00
C ARG A 142 1.94 -28.36 -1.19
N GLU A 143 1.16 -28.23 -0.11
CA GLU A 143 0.72 -29.37 0.70
C GLU A 143 -0.20 -30.31 -0.06
N ARG A 144 -1.16 -29.77 -0.84
CA ARG A 144 -1.99 -30.59 -1.75
C ARG A 144 -1.15 -31.33 -2.77
N GLN A 145 -0.21 -30.67 -3.44
CA GLN A 145 0.67 -31.36 -4.38
C GLN A 145 1.54 -32.43 -3.71
N LYS A 146 1.99 -32.17 -2.47
CA LYS A 146 2.78 -33.15 -1.71
C LYS A 146 1.95 -34.39 -1.40
N LEU A 147 0.72 -34.21 -0.91
CA LEU A 147 -0.25 -35.29 -0.66
C LEU A 147 -0.59 -36.06 -1.95
N GLU A 148 -0.85 -35.37 -3.05
CA GLU A 148 -1.17 -35.96 -4.35
C GLU A 148 0.03 -36.75 -4.94
N SER A 149 1.25 -36.27 -4.72
CA SER A 149 2.49 -36.99 -5.07
C SER A 149 2.73 -38.22 -4.19
N ASP A 150 2.24 -38.23 -2.96
CA ASP A 150 2.39 -39.35 -2.02
C ASP A 150 1.36 -40.46 -2.31
N VAL A 151 0.13 -40.06 -2.66
CA VAL A 151 -0.93 -40.97 -3.11
C VAL A 151 -0.55 -41.66 -4.42
N THR A 152 0.00 -40.92 -5.40
CA THR A 152 0.47 -41.50 -6.67
C THR A 152 1.71 -42.38 -6.53
N ARG A 153 2.62 -42.08 -5.60
CA ARG A 153 3.76 -42.97 -5.25
C ARG A 153 3.31 -44.27 -4.57
N ASN A 154 2.25 -44.23 -3.76
CA ASN A 154 1.73 -45.44 -3.12
C ASN A 154 0.95 -46.35 -4.07
N VAL A 155 0.33 -45.81 -5.13
CA VAL A 155 -0.33 -46.62 -6.16
C VAL A 155 0.67 -47.37 -7.05
N THR A 156 1.89 -46.85 -7.22
CA THR A 156 2.94 -47.48 -8.06
C THR A 156 3.86 -48.44 -7.30
N ARG A 157 3.83 -48.47 -5.96
CA ARG A 157 4.71 -49.32 -5.13
C ARG A 157 4.12 -50.69 -4.77
N ASN A 158 2.93 -51.03 -5.26
CA ASN A 158 2.27 -52.31 -5.00
C ASN A 158 2.47 -53.37 -6.11
N VAL A 159 3.58 -53.28 -6.84
CA VAL A 159 4.15 -54.40 -7.60
C VAL A 159 5.66 -54.34 -7.40
N THR A 160 6.28 -55.48 -7.11
CA THR A 160 7.73 -55.70 -6.85
C THR A 160 8.18 -55.43 -5.40
N ARG A 161 8.01 -56.47 -4.56
CA ARG A 161 8.95 -56.77 -3.46
C ARG A 161 10.22 -57.33 -4.10
N ASP A 162 11.39 -56.78 -3.79
CA ASP A 162 12.42 -57.40 -2.94
C ASP A 162 13.77 -56.67 -3.07
N ALA A 163 14.59 -56.82 -2.02
CA ALA A 163 16.05 -56.65 -1.97
C ALA A 163 16.71 -55.23 -1.94
N LYS A 164 17.20 -54.91 -0.73
CA LYS A 164 18.64 -54.79 -0.35
C LYS A 164 19.43 -53.47 -0.67
N VAL A 165 19.99 -52.88 0.42
CA VAL A 165 21.32 -52.16 0.57
C VAL A 165 21.40 -50.76 -0.08
N THR A 166 22.00 -49.66 0.43
CA THR A 166 22.84 -49.24 1.58
C THR A 166 22.88 -47.68 1.65
N PRO A 167 23.57 -47.03 2.62
CA PRO A 167 23.45 -45.59 2.89
C PRO A 167 24.46 -44.69 2.15
N ARG A 168 24.22 -43.37 2.28
CA ARG A 168 25.15 -42.22 2.21
C ARG A 168 25.64 -41.80 0.82
N GLU A 169 25.29 -40.57 0.44
CA GLU A 169 26.25 -39.53 0.02
C GLU A 169 25.57 -38.16 -0.04
N GLU A 170 26.10 -37.19 0.72
CA GLU A 170 25.94 -35.78 0.44
C GLU A 170 26.79 -35.44 -0.80
N LYS A 171 26.19 -34.84 -1.84
CA LYS A 171 26.98 -34.12 -2.83
C LYS A 171 26.20 -33.00 -3.50
N SER A 172 26.72 -31.80 -3.24
CA SER A 172 26.81 -30.63 -4.10
C SER A 172 25.52 -29.95 -4.58
N ARG A 173 25.36 -28.70 -4.14
CA ARG A 173 24.49 -27.70 -4.76
C ARG A 173 24.98 -27.47 -6.19
N GLU A 174 24.24 -27.98 -7.16
CA GLU A 174 24.24 -27.41 -8.51
C GLU A 174 23.16 -26.33 -8.58
N GLU A 175 23.63 -25.13 -8.88
CA GLU A 175 22.85 -23.95 -9.20
C GLU A 175 22.14 -24.21 -10.54
N LYS A 176 20.92 -24.76 -10.48
CA LYS A 176 20.06 -24.93 -11.66
C LYS A 176 19.45 -23.58 -12.03
N ASP A 177 20.10 -22.90 -12.95
CA ASP A 177 19.47 -21.92 -13.83
C ASP A 177 18.29 -22.62 -14.52
N ASN A 178 17.09 -22.13 -14.27
CA ASN A 178 15.85 -22.78 -14.69
C ASN A 178 15.33 -22.09 -15.96
N PRO A 179 15.59 -22.59 -17.17
CA PRO A 179 14.90 -22.13 -18.36
C PRO A 179 13.44 -22.56 -18.23
N GLN A 180 12.57 -21.60 -17.92
CA GLN A 180 11.15 -21.82 -17.76
C GLN A 180 10.56 -22.29 -19.10
N SER A 181 10.15 -23.55 -19.14
CA SER A 181 9.53 -24.23 -20.27
C SER A 181 8.17 -23.59 -20.60
N PRO A 182 7.80 -23.47 -21.89
CA PRO A 182 6.54 -22.85 -22.31
C PRO A 182 5.34 -23.73 -21.94
N LEU A 183 4.27 -23.09 -21.46
CA LEU A 183 2.96 -23.72 -21.22
C LEU A 183 2.35 -24.20 -22.56
N PRO A 184 1.64 -25.34 -22.57
CA PRO A 184 1.04 -25.89 -23.77
C PRO A 184 -0.27 -25.13 -24.10
N GLY A 185 -0.26 -24.44 -25.24
CA GLY A 185 -1.41 -23.67 -25.75
C GLY A 185 -1.03 -22.48 -26.66
N ALA A 186 0.16 -22.49 -27.26
CA ALA A 186 0.66 -21.40 -28.09
C ALA A 186 0.00 -21.39 -29.49
N GLU A 187 -1.13 -20.70 -29.62
CA GLU A 187 -1.34 -19.91 -30.84
C GLU A 187 -0.32 -18.78 -30.81
N GLY A 188 0.85 -19.04 -31.40
CA GLY A 188 2.00 -18.14 -31.38
C GLY A 188 1.62 -16.75 -31.90
N TRP A 189 1.74 -15.74 -31.04
CA TRP A 189 1.71 -14.36 -31.47
C TRP A 189 2.83 -14.13 -32.49
N ARG A 190 2.47 -13.64 -33.68
CA ARG A 190 3.42 -13.26 -34.73
C ARG A 190 3.55 -11.75 -34.78
N LEU A 191 4.81 -11.29 -34.79
CA LEU A 191 5.14 -9.90 -35.04
C LEU A 191 4.69 -9.54 -36.48
N PRO A 192 3.94 -8.44 -36.68
CA PRO A 192 3.61 -7.96 -38.02
C PRO A 192 4.85 -7.57 -38.84
N ASP A 193 4.84 -7.85 -40.14
CA ASP A 193 6.00 -7.66 -41.05
C ASP A 193 6.49 -6.21 -41.17
N TRP A 194 5.67 -5.22 -40.80
CA TRP A 194 6.04 -3.80 -40.82
C TRP A 194 6.82 -3.34 -39.59
N ILE A 195 6.94 -4.18 -38.55
CA ILE A 195 7.70 -3.86 -37.34
C ILE A 195 9.11 -4.46 -37.44
N PRO A 196 10.17 -3.64 -37.31
CA PRO A 196 11.54 -4.14 -37.26
C PRO A 196 11.76 -5.14 -36.10
N ALA A 197 12.17 -6.37 -36.43
CA ALA A 197 12.36 -7.44 -35.45
C ALA A 197 13.47 -7.16 -34.42
N ASP A 198 14.52 -6.45 -34.84
CA ASP A 198 15.67 -6.15 -33.99
C ASP A 198 15.35 -5.11 -32.88
N PRO A 199 14.78 -3.92 -33.18
CA PRO A 199 14.26 -3.00 -32.17
C PRO A 199 13.21 -3.62 -31.26
N TRP A 200 12.33 -4.47 -31.80
CA TRP A 200 11.33 -5.16 -31.00
C TRP A 200 11.96 -6.10 -29.95
N ARG A 201 12.96 -6.88 -30.34
CA ARG A 201 13.71 -7.77 -29.43
C ARG A 201 14.40 -6.98 -28.32
N GLN A 202 15.01 -5.85 -28.64
CA GLN A 202 15.67 -4.97 -27.66
C GLN A 202 14.68 -4.38 -26.65
N PHE A 203 13.48 -4.01 -27.10
CA PHE A 203 12.40 -3.55 -26.23
C PHE A 203 11.92 -4.65 -25.26
N GLU A 204 11.79 -5.90 -25.74
CA GLU A 204 11.44 -7.05 -24.88
C GLU A 204 12.53 -7.38 -23.86
N GLU A 205 13.81 -7.29 -24.25
CA GLU A 205 14.94 -7.49 -23.33
C GLU A 205 14.98 -6.41 -22.24
N MET A 206 14.72 -5.15 -22.58
CA MET A 206 14.64 -4.04 -21.64
C MET A 206 13.51 -4.26 -20.61
N ARG A 207 12.33 -4.67 -21.07
CA ARG A 207 11.18 -5.03 -20.23
C ARG A 207 11.49 -6.19 -19.27
N ARG A 208 12.21 -7.20 -19.75
CA ARG A 208 12.67 -8.33 -18.94
C ARG A 208 13.66 -7.87 -17.86
N LYS A 209 14.64 -7.02 -18.21
CA LYS A 209 15.58 -6.42 -17.23
C LYS A 209 14.86 -5.55 -16.18
N LYS A 210 13.80 -4.85 -16.56
CA LYS A 210 12.93 -4.08 -15.65
C LYS A 210 11.96 -4.92 -14.82
N LYS A 211 12.07 -6.26 -14.86
CA LYS A 211 11.18 -7.20 -14.16
C LYS A 211 9.70 -7.05 -14.52
N LYS A 212 9.41 -6.53 -15.73
CA LYS A 212 8.04 -6.39 -16.28
C LYS A 212 7.96 -7.10 -17.65
N PRO A 213 8.08 -8.44 -17.69
CA PRO A 213 7.99 -9.18 -18.95
C PRO A 213 6.62 -8.96 -19.61
N MET A 214 6.62 -8.80 -20.94
CA MET A 214 5.40 -8.54 -21.70
C MET A 214 4.65 -9.87 -21.93
N THR A 215 3.36 -9.91 -21.60
CA THR A 215 2.46 -11.02 -21.96
C THR A 215 2.00 -10.87 -23.41
N ASP A 216 1.50 -11.94 -24.04
CA ASP A 216 1.02 -11.88 -25.44
C ASP A 216 -0.11 -10.85 -25.65
N ALA A 217 -0.94 -10.62 -24.64
CA ALA A 217 -1.95 -9.55 -24.67
C ALA A 217 -1.31 -8.16 -24.69
N ALA A 218 -0.23 -7.94 -23.93
CA ALA A 218 0.50 -6.69 -23.92
C ALA A 218 1.29 -6.47 -25.21
N ARG A 219 1.77 -7.54 -25.86
CA ARG A 219 2.35 -7.48 -27.21
C ARG A 219 1.35 -6.98 -28.24
N LYS A 220 0.10 -7.50 -28.23
CA LYS A 220 -0.99 -7.02 -29.09
C LYS A 220 -1.30 -5.54 -28.88
N LEU A 221 -1.43 -5.09 -27.63
CA LEU A 221 -1.69 -3.67 -27.31
C LEU A 221 -0.55 -2.75 -27.75
N ALA A 222 0.70 -3.20 -27.60
CA ALA A 222 1.87 -2.46 -28.04
C ALA A 222 1.89 -2.26 -29.56
N VAL A 223 1.53 -3.30 -30.33
CA VAL A 223 1.37 -3.21 -31.79
C VAL A 223 0.24 -2.24 -32.18
N THR A 224 -0.93 -2.34 -31.53
CA THR A 224 -2.05 -1.41 -31.82
C THR A 224 -1.67 0.04 -31.56
N LYS A 225 -0.89 0.32 -30.52
CA LYS A 225 -0.41 1.67 -30.21
C LYS A 225 0.60 2.18 -31.24
N LEU A 226 1.49 1.32 -31.72
CA LEU A 226 2.42 1.65 -32.81
C LEU A 226 1.68 1.90 -34.13
N ASP A 227 0.63 1.13 -34.41
CA ASP A 227 -0.18 1.30 -35.61
C ASP A 227 -0.93 2.65 -35.60
N ALA A 228 -1.46 3.05 -34.44
CA ALA A 228 -2.05 4.38 -34.25
C ALA A 228 -1.02 5.51 -34.45
N LEU A 229 0.21 5.35 -33.95
CA LEU A 229 1.29 6.32 -34.13
C LEU A 229 1.79 6.38 -35.59
N ARG A 230 1.82 5.23 -36.26
CA ARG A 230 2.11 5.13 -37.70
C ARG A 230 1.04 5.81 -38.53
N ALA A 231 -0.25 5.60 -38.21
CA ALA A 231 -1.37 6.26 -38.87
C ALA A 231 -1.34 7.79 -38.66
N ALA A 232 -0.79 8.26 -37.54
CA ALA A 232 -0.53 9.68 -37.28
C ALA A 232 0.71 10.25 -38.03
N GLY A 233 1.39 9.44 -38.84
CA GLY A 233 2.53 9.88 -39.66
C GLY A 233 3.88 9.88 -38.94
N HIS A 234 3.97 9.26 -37.76
CA HIS A 234 5.24 9.12 -37.06
C HIS A 234 6.02 7.88 -37.54
N ASP A 235 7.33 8.02 -37.63
CA ASP A 235 8.21 6.90 -37.97
C ASP A 235 8.31 5.90 -36.81
N VAL A 236 8.06 4.63 -37.11
CA VAL A 236 7.98 3.55 -36.11
C VAL A 236 9.36 3.24 -35.52
N ALA A 237 10.42 3.32 -36.33
CA ALA A 237 11.78 2.98 -35.89
C ALA A 237 12.28 3.97 -34.82
N THR A 238 12.16 5.27 -35.09
CA THR A 238 12.53 6.32 -34.12
C THR A 238 11.76 6.24 -32.81
N MET A 239 10.49 5.84 -32.82
CA MET A 239 9.69 5.67 -31.59
C MET A 239 10.17 4.49 -30.74
N MET A 240 10.62 3.40 -31.37
CA MET A 240 11.21 2.28 -30.66
C MET A 240 12.53 2.67 -30.03
N ASP A 241 13.40 3.34 -30.79
CA ASP A 241 14.71 3.80 -30.30
C ASP A 241 14.57 4.76 -29.12
N GLN A 242 13.64 5.72 -29.18
CA GLN A 242 13.35 6.62 -28.05
C GLN A 242 12.85 5.87 -26.81
N SER A 243 11.97 4.89 -27.02
CA SER A 243 11.42 4.09 -25.92
C SER A 243 12.49 3.19 -25.27
N ILE A 244 13.44 2.69 -26.06
CA ILE A 244 14.60 1.94 -25.56
C ILE A 244 15.56 2.88 -24.81
N LEU A 245 15.88 4.04 -25.39
CA LEU A 245 16.78 5.04 -24.81
C LEU A 245 16.29 5.55 -23.44
N HIS A 246 15.00 5.85 -23.32
CA HIS A 246 14.40 6.35 -22.08
C HIS A 246 13.81 5.25 -21.20
N ALA A 247 14.00 3.98 -21.58
CA ALA A 247 13.45 2.81 -20.90
C ALA A 247 11.95 2.96 -20.60
N TRP A 248 11.14 3.39 -21.55
CA TRP A 248 9.71 3.59 -21.35
C TRP A 248 8.92 2.28 -21.37
N ASP A 249 7.86 2.22 -20.57
CA ASP A 249 6.96 1.07 -20.51
C ASP A 249 5.94 1.06 -21.68
N THR A 250 5.88 2.09 -22.54
CA THR A 250 5.05 2.14 -23.76
C THR A 250 5.63 3.15 -24.75
N PHE A 251 5.18 3.12 -26.01
CA PHE A 251 5.51 4.13 -27.02
C PHE A 251 4.71 5.43 -26.83
N TYR A 252 5.33 6.57 -27.10
CA TYR A 252 4.74 7.91 -27.01
C TYR A 252 5.11 8.69 -28.28
N PRO A 253 4.26 9.64 -28.73
CA PRO A 253 4.63 10.52 -29.83
C PRO A 253 5.83 11.40 -29.42
N PRO A 254 6.67 11.82 -30.38
CA PRO A 254 7.75 12.75 -30.08
C PRO A 254 7.14 14.04 -29.55
N LYS A 255 7.72 14.59 -28.49
CA LYS A 255 7.36 15.92 -28.00
C LYS A 255 7.58 16.89 -29.16
N ALA A 256 6.51 17.51 -29.66
CA ALA A 256 6.65 18.67 -30.52
C ALA A 256 7.49 19.69 -29.73
N ASP A 257 8.58 20.18 -30.32
CA ASP A 257 9.37 21.25 -29.72
C ASP A 257 8.42 22.38 -29.34
N ALA A 258 8.25 22.56 -28.03
CA ALA A 258 7.40 23.58 -27.43
C ALA A 258 8.08 24.96 -27.57
N ALA A 259 8.32 25.38 -28.81
CA ALA A 259 8.96 26.65 -29.13
C ALA A 259 7.96 27.77 -29.48
N LEU A 260 6.63 27.56 -29.41
CA LEU A 260 5.64 28.57 -29.83
C LEU A 260 4.34 28.66 -29.00
N GLN A 261 4.33 28.24 -27.73
CA GLN A 261 3.17 28.43 -26.82
C GLN A 261 3.54 29.17 -25.53
N GLY A 262 4.39 30.18 -25.65
CA GLY A 262 4.75 31.11 -24.57
C GLY A 262 4.25 32.54 -24.77
N ALA A 263 3.37 32.80 -25.74
CA ALA A 263 2.81 34.13 -25.98
C ALA A 263 1.32 34.02 -26.30
N LEU A 264 0.48 34.42 -25.32
CA LEU A 264 -0.93 34.82 -25.39
C LEU A 264 -1.73 34.22 -24.21
N GLY A 265 -1.52 34.82 -23.04
CA GLY A 265 -2.42 34.75 -21.90
C GLY A 265 -2.45 36.14 -21.28
N SER A 266 -3.31 36.99 -21.81
CA SER A 266 -3.52 38.39 -21.43
C SER A 266 -3.74 38.56 -19.93
N ASP A 267 -2.98 39.48 -19.33
CA ASP A 267 -3.34 40.14 -18.07
C ASP A 267 -4.75 40.74 -18.21
N GLN A 268 -5.71 40.12 -17.52
CA GLN A 268 -6.96 40.77 -17.15
C GLN A 268 -7.01 40.74 -15.62
N PRO A 269 -6.95 41.89 -14.94
CA PRO A 269 -7.11 41.93 -13.49
C PRO A 269 -8.53 41.51 -13.13
N TRP A 270 -8.63 40.58 -12.19
CA TRP A 270 -9.88 40.08 -11.62
C TRP A 270 -10.72 41.24 -11.07
N THR A 271 -11.85 41.55 -11.71
CA THR A 271 -12.87 42.46 -11.18
C THR A 271 -13.89 41.63 -10.40
N GLY A 272 -13.73 41.62 -9.08
CA GLY A 272 -14.65 40.97 -8.16
C GLY A 272 -16.08 41.49 -8.31
N ALA A 273 -17.03 40.56 -8.36
CA ALA A 273 -18.46 40.84 -8.32
C ALA A 273 -18.97 40.71 -6.87
N VAL A 274 -19.64 41.78 -6.44
CA VAL A 274 -20.76 41.94 -5.48
C VAL A 274 -20.97 40.86 -4.42
#